data_AF-A0A4S2L307-F1
#
_entry.id   AF-A0A4S2L307-F1
#
_cell.length_a   1.000
_cell.length_b   1.000
_cell.length_c   1.000
_cell.angle_alpha   90.00
_cell.angle_beta   90.00
_cell.angle_gamma   90.00
#
_symmetry.space_group_name_H-M   'P 1'
#
loop_
_entity.id
_entity.type
_entity.pdbx_description
1 polymer ?
#
loop_
_entity_poly.entity_id
_entity_poly.type
_entity_poly.pdbx_seq_one_letter_code
_entity_poly.pdbx_strand_id
1 'polypeptide(L)'
;MNNQNLDEIRKLIQALLLSRNGATAVPLLERNYYDAENTRIPYRQFGYYNLVEFLQSFPEHFIVEQYNGGHYVRGIPSERSRHVSSLVSRLRIRECIRNDQS
;
A
#
# COMPACT_ATOMS: atom_id res chain seq x y z
N MET A 1 -18.62 -10.11 -9.05
CA MET A 1 -17.59 -10.87 -8.30
C MET A 1 -16.27 -10.19 -8.56
N ASN A 2 -15.68 -9.54 -7.55
CA ASN A 2 -14.41 -8.84 -7.70
C ASN A 2 -13.27 -9.87 -7.70
N ASN A 3 -12.82 -10.30 -8.87
CA ASN A 3 -11.55 -11.02 -9.01
C ASN A 3 -10.41 -10.00 -8.82
N GLN A 4 -10.11 -9.64 -7.56
CA GLN A 4 -8.92 -8.85 -7.27
C GLN A 4 -7.69 -9.74 -7.45
N ASN A 5 -7.04 -9.61 -8.62
CA ASN A 5 -5.80 -10.28 -8.94
C ASN A 5 -4.68 -9.77 -8.02
N LEU A 6 -3.69 -10.63 -7.75
CA LEU A 6 -2.53 -10.32 -6.91
C LEU A 6 -1.84 -9.00 -7.32
N ASP A 7 -1.72 -8.78 -8.63
CA ASP A 7 -1.10 -7.58 -9.21
C ASP A 7 -1.87 -6.29 -8.87
N GLU A 8 -3.20 -6.36 -8.84
CA GLU A 8 -4.03 -5.22 -8.46
C GLU A 8 -3.81 -4.89 -6.98
N ILE A 9 -3.95 -5.87 -6.09
CA ILE A 9 -3.71 -5.70 -4.64
C ILE A 9 -2.32 -5.10 -4.38
N ARG A 10 -1.31 -5.60 -5.08
CA ARG A 10 0.06 -5.09 -5.03
C ARG A 10 0.13 -3.62 -5.41
N LYS A 11 -0.42 -3.23 -6.56
CA LYS A 11 -0.43 -1.84 -7.02
C LYS A 11 -1.23 -0.94 -6.07
N LEU A 12 -2.33 -1.42 -5.50
CA LEU A 12 -3.12 -0.69 -4.51
C LEU A 12 -2.28 -0.37 -3.26
N ILE A 13 -1.61 -1.37 -2.70
CA ILE A 13 -0.73 -1.19 -1.55
C ILE A 13 0.42 -0.25 -1.89
N GLN A 14 1.02 -0.39 -3.07
CA GLN A 14 2.07 0.51 -3.54
C GLN A 14 1.60 1.95 -3.62
N ALA A 15 0.40 2.21 -4.18
CA ALA A 15 -0.17 3.55 -4.24
C ALA A 15 -0.45 4.14 -2.84
N LEU A 16 -0.95 3.33 -1.90
CA LEU A 16 -1.12 3.74 -0.50
C LEU A 16 0.20 4.18 0.13
N LEU A 17 1.27 3.39 -0.08
CA LEU A 17 2.60 3.69 0.44
C LEU A 17 3.25 4.90 -0.24
N LEU A 18 3.01 5.10 -1.54
CA LEU A 18 3.52 6.27 -2.27
C LEU A 18 2.75 7.55 -1.93
N SER A 19 1.47 7.45 -1.56
CA SER A 19 0.67 8.59 -1.11
C SER A 19 1.10 9.12 0.26
N ARG A 20 1.71 8.27 1.10
CA ARG A 20 2.30 8.67 2.38
C ARG A 20 3.80 8.90 2.17
N ASN A 21 4.29 10.04 2.61
CA ASN A 21 5.73 10.27 2.62
C ASN A 21 6.36 9.43 3.74
N GLY A 22 7.14 8.40 3.37
CA GLY A 22 8.00 7.66 4.29
C GLY A 22 7.61 6.20 4.54
N ALA A 23 8.25 5.60 5.54
CA ALA A 23 8.00 4.21 5.92
C ALA A 23 6.71 4.09 6.74
N THR A 24 5.84 3.17 6.37
CA THR A 24 4.54 2.93 7.01
C THR A 24 4.60 1.65 7.84
N ALA A 25 4.16 1.71 9.09
CA ALA A 25 4.05 0.50 9.91
C ALA A 25 3.03 -0.48 9.31
N VAL A 26 3.36 -1.77 9.26
CA VAL A 26 2.47 -2.84 8.78
C VAL A 26 1.04 -2.78 9.35
N PRO A 27 0.82 -2.62 10.68
CA PRO A 27 -0.53 -2.51 11.22
C PRO A 27 -1.28 -1.23 10.77
N LEU A 28 -0.54 -0.14 10.48
CA LEU A 28 -1.14 1.08 9.92
C LEU A 28 -1.54 0.88 8.46
N LEU A 29 -0.73 0.15 7.69
CA LEU A 29 -1.03 -0.20 6.30
C LEU A 29 -2.31 -1.05 6.20
N GLU A 30 -2.47 -2.06 7.06
CA GLU A 30 -3.71 -2.86 7.11
C GLU A 30 -4.94 -2.01 7.40
N ARG A 31 -4.84 -1.07 8.35
CA ARG A 31 -5.92 -0.13 8.65
C ARG A 31 -6.25 0.78 7.48
N ASN A 32 -5.25 1.36 6.81
CA ASN A 32 -5.47 2.21 5.65
C ASN A 32 -6.14 1.46 4.50
N TYR A 33 -5.74 0.21 4.27
CA TYR A 33 -6.37 -0.63 3.25
C TYR A 33 -7.81 -0.96 3.62
N TYR A 34 -8.06 -1.32 4.88
CA TYR A 34 -9.41 -1.59 5.38
C TYR A 34 -10.31 -0.36 5.30
N ASP A 35 -9.82 0.82 5.65
CA ASP A 35 -10.57 2.07 5.53
C ASP A 35 -10.98 2.36 4.07
N ALA A 36 -10.07 2.11 3.14
CA ALA A 36 -10.30 2.41 1.73
C ALA A 36 -11.15 1.36 0.99
N GLU A 37 -10.97 0.05 1.28
CA GLU A 37 -11.69 -1.04 0.59
C GLU A 37 -12.81 -1.67 1.44
N ASN A 38 -12.93 -1.29 2.71
CA ASN A 38 -13.82 -1.94 3.69
C ASN A 38 -13.60 -3.46 3.82
N THR A 39 -12.41 -3.94 3.42
CA THR A 39 -12.03 -5.35 3.49
C THR A 39 -10.56 -5.49 3.89
N ARG A 40 -10.21 -6.66 4.46
CA ARG A 40 -8.82 -6.98 4.79
C ARG A 40 -8.06 -7.37 3.53
N ILE A 41 -6.75 -7.10 3.54
CA ILE A 41 -5.87 -7.52 2.45
C ILE A 41 -5.93 -9.05 2.35
N PRO A 42 -6.34 -9.61 1.21
CA PRO A 42 -6.57 -11.04 1.09
C PRO A 42 -5.27 -11.81 0.80
N TYR A 43 -4.18 -11.54 1.52
CA TYR A 43 -2.88 -12.19 1.30
C TYR A 43 -2.92 -13.72 1.48
N ARG A 44 -3.82 -14.22 2.35
CA ARG A 44 -4.03 -15.66 2.55
C ARG A 44 -4.55 -16.38 1.30
N GLN A 45 -5.32 -15.70 0.46
CA GLN A 45 -5.86 -16.31 -0.76
C GLN A 45 -4.75 -16.58 -1.79
N PHE A 46 -3.62 -15.87 -1.66
CA PHE A 46 -2.47 -16.00 -2.53
C PHE A 46 -1.39 -16.93 -1.96
N GLY A 47 -1.66 -17.59 -0.83
CA GLY A 47 -0.73 -18.54 -0.21
C GLY A 47 0.28 -17.93 0.76
N TYR A 48 0.13 -16.66 1.14
CA TYR A 48 1.02 -16.02 2.11
C TYR A 48 0.48 -16.11 3.55
N TYR A 49 1.37 -16.32 4.52
CA TYR A 49 1.01 -16.47 5.93
C TYR A 49 0.61 -15.14 6.58
N ASN A 50 1.29 -14.06 6.22
CA ASN A 50 1.07 -12.72 6.77
C ASN A 50 1.41 -11.63 5.74
N LEU A 51 1.03 -10.38 6.06
CA LEU A 51 1.28 -9.24 5.17
C LEU A 51 2.78 -8.97 4.95
N VAL A 52 3.62 -9.20 5.95
CA VAL A 52 5.07 -9.00 5.83
C VAL A 52 5.65 -9.92 4.76
N GLU A 53 5.28 -11.20 4.78
CA GLU A 53 5.71 -12.19 3.79
C GLU A 53 5.20 -11.85 2.38
N PHE A 54 3.93 -11.42 2.27
CA PHE A 54 3.38 -10.94 1.00
C PHE A 54 4.22 -9.78 0.42
N LEU A 55 4.64 -8.83 1.25
CA LEU A 55 5.43 -7.67 0.81
C LEU A 55 6.88 -8.04 0.51
N GLN A 56 7.49 -8.92 1.31
CA GLN A 56 8.82 -9.46 1.06
C GLN A 56 8.91 -10.26 -0.23
N SER A 57 7.80 -10.83 -0.71
CA SER A 57 7.71 -11.51 -2.01
C SER A 57 7.91 -10.57 -3.21
N PHE A 58 7.83 -9.25 -3.03
CA PHE A 58 8.01 -8.25 -4.10
C PHE A 58 9.06 -7.19 -3.72
N PRO A 59 10.34 -7.57 -3.58
CA PRO A 59 11.40 -6.66 -3.14
C PRO A 59 11.68 -5.53 -4.15
N GLU A 60 11.30 -5.72 -5.42
CA GLU A 60 11.36 -4.72 -6.49
C GLU A 60 10.33 -3.59 -6.34
N HIS A 61 9.30 -3.78 -5.51
CA HIS A 61 8.21 -2.82 -5.30
C HIS A 61 8.08 -2.35 -3.86
N PHE A 62 8.53 -3.15 -2.88
CA PHE A 62 8.43 -2.85 -1.47
C PHE A 62 9.76 -3.05 -0.76
N ILE A 63 10.07 -2.12 0.13
CA ILE A 63 11.18 -2.24 1.06
C ILE A 63 10.57 -2.50 2.44
N VAL A 64 10.84 -3.67 3.00
CA VAL A 64 10.41 -4.04 4.35
C VAL A 64 11.61 -3.86 5.28
N GLU A 65 11.47 -2.96 6.26
CA GLU A 65 12.46 -2.69 7.28
C GLU A 65 11.92 -3.12 8.65
N GLN A 66 12.75 -3.78 9.46
CA GLN A 66 12.40 -4.13 10.84
C GLN A 66 13.30 -3.35 11.80
N TYR A 67 12.70 -2.56 12.69
CA TYR A 67 13.43 -1.84 13.72
C TYR A 67 12.55 -1.63 14.97
N ASN A 68 13.18 -1.59 16.15
CA ASN A 68 12.50 -1.44 17.46
C ASN A 68 11.34 -2.44 17.70
N GLY A 69 11.46 -3.66 17.18
CA GLY A 69 10.42 -4.70 17.29
C GLY A 69 9.18 -4.46 16.42
N GLY A 70 9.20 -3.43 15.56
CA GLY A 70 8.14 -3.13 14.59
C GLY A 70 8.56 -3.43 13.15
N HIS A 71 7.57 -3.71 12.30
CA HIS A 71 7.76 -3.85 10.85
C HIS A 71 7.24 -2.60 10.13
N TYR A 72 8.10 -2.05 9.28
CA TYR A 72 7.85 -0.86 8.50
C TYR A 72 8.08 -1.15 7.02
N VAL A 73 7.28 -0.52 6.18
CA VAL A 73 7.24 -0.79 4.75
C VAL A 73 7.25 0.50 3.97
N ARG A 74 8.03 0.53 2.89
CA ARG A 74 8.11 1.65 1.95
C ARG A 74 7.77 1.17 0.55
N GLY A 75 6.99 1.97 -0.18
CA GLY A 75 6.72 1.73 -1.59
C GLY A 75 7.85 2.28 -2.45
N ILE A 76 8.36 1.49 -3.37
CA ILE A 76 9.28 1.94 -4.42
C ILE A 76 8.43 2.44 -5.59
N PRO A 77 8.60 3.69 -6.07
CA PRO A 77 7.89 4.15 -7.25
C PRO A 77 8.36 3.37 -8.47
N SER A 78 7.45 2.70 -9.17
CA SER A 78 7.71 2.03 -10.43
C SER A 78 6.96 2.73 -11.55
N GLU A 79 7.49 2.75 -12.79
CA GLU A 79 6.89 3.44 -13.93
C GLU A 79 5.45 2.97 -14.25
N ARG A 80 5.04 1.78 -13.77
CA ARG A 80 3.70 1.20 -13.94
C ARG A 80 2.69 1.58 -12.85
N SER A 81 3.09 2.27 -11.79
CA SER A 81 2.20 2.59 -10.65
C SER A 81 1.18 3.71 -10.95
N ARG A 82 1.16 4.25 -12.17
CA ARG A 82 0.38 5.43 -12.58
C ARG A 82 -1.14 5.18 -12.75
N HIS A 83 -1.59 3.92 -12.70
CA HIS A 83 -2.98 3.54 -13.04
C HIS A 83 -3.82 3.02 -11.86
N VAL A 84 -3.58 3.47 -10.63
CA VAL A 84 -4.43 3.11 -9.48
C VAL A 84 -5.24 4.32 -9.01
N SER A 85 -6.34 4.59 -9.73
CA SER A 85 -7.14 5.81 -9.57
C SER A 85 -8.29 5.68 -8.54
N SER A 86 -8.68 4.47 -8.13
CA SER A 86 -9.88 4.28 -7.29
C SER A 86 -9.64 4.45 -5.78
N LEU A 87 -8.49 3.98 -5.27
CA LEU A 87 -8.19 3.98 -3.82
C LEU A 87 -7.61 5.30 -3.30
N VAL A 88 -6.69 5.91 -4.06
CA VAL A 88 -6.08 7.20 -3.72
C VAL A 88 -7.11 8.32 -3.65
N SER A 89 -8.19 8.21 -4.44
CA SER A 89 -9.30 9.15 -4.43
C SER A 89 -10.04 9.19 -3.08
N ARG A 90 -10.00 8.11 -2.28
CA ARG A 90 -10.61 8.04 -0.95
C ARG A 90 -9.69 8.55 0.17
N LEU A 91 -8.38 8.40 0.05
CA LEU A 91 -7.41 8.99 0.99
C LEU A 91 -7.28 10.52 0.87
N ARG A 92 -7.93 11.15 -0.11
CA ARG A 92 -7.79 12.59 -0.39
C ARG A 92 -8.52 13.52 0.57
N ILE A 93 -9.06 13.02 1.68
CA ILE A 93 -9.68 13.86 2.71
C ILE A 93 -8.91 13.69 4.02
N ARG A 94 -7.71 14.28 4.07
CA ARG A 94 -7.06 14.90 5.24
C ARG A 94 -5.55 15.11 5.00
N GLU A 95 -5.15 15.87 3.99
CA GLU A 95 -4.08 16.86 4.17
C GLU A 95 -4.10 17.95 3.09
N CYS A 96 -3.73 19.13 3.57
CA CYS A 96 -3.96 20.49 3.10
C CYS A 96 -3.01 20.91 1.96
N ILE A 97 -3.49 21.79 1.07
CA ILE A 97 -2.77 22.85 0.33
C ILE A 97 -1.28 22.57 0.05
N ARG A 98 -0.92 22.30 -1.21
CA ARG A 98 0.39 22.72 -1.72
C ARG A 98 0.24 23.38 -3.09
N ASN A 99 0.32 24.71 -2.98
CA ASN A 99 0.52 25.78 -3.94
C ASN A 99 0.47 25.48 -5.44
N ASP A 100 -0.50 26.16 -6.03
CA ASP A 100 -0.54 26.74 -7.36
C ASP A 100 0.80 27.35 -7.82
N GLN A 101 1.11 27.06 -9.09
CA GLN A 101 1.85 27.83 -10.11
C GLN A 101 2.99 28.80 -9.72
N SER A 102 4.11 28.65 -10.42
CA SER A 102 4.94 29.77 -10.84
C SER A 102 5.56 29.51 -12.21
#